data_AF-A0A7J2K6Y0-F1
#
_entry.id   AF-A0A7J2K6Y0-F1
#
_cell.length_a   1.000
_cell.length_b   1.000
_cell.length_c   1.000
_cell.angle_alpha   90.00
_cell.angle_beta   90.00
_cell.angle_gamma   90.00
#
_symmetry.space_group_name_H-M   'P 1'
#
loop_
_entity.id
_entity.type
_entity.pdbx_description
1 polymer ?
#
loop_
_entity_poly.entity_id
_entity_poly.type
_entity_poly.pdbx_seq_one_letter_code
_entity_poly.pdbx_strand_id
1 'polypeptide(L)'
;MEFMAHVKRRMIKVALAGNPNVGKSVIFNNLTGAHQHVGNWPGKTVDKKEGFHRLDDKVIYIVDLPGTYSLTALSVEEMIARDYIIYEKPDVVVDIVDASNLERNLYLTMQLIELGANVIIALNKVDLAEKAGMKIDPRKLEEELGVPVIPTIAPKKKGMRELVEKIIELAEKRSKVHDGKMLRYESSVERFIEKLRGEIVSKKKLVKLFNPRWVAIRLLEGDEDVIKKLSEIEGGEEIVKKAAKLRKEMNAELGDPEVAIADARYAVIKSIVSRAVGELKRLTASDLLDNVLIDKYLGIPIFFVILWWWFQMAFIGSTPFCDILGDGFAALGEALTGLTGNPFLDYLFFGEYGIIQGIGVVLSFVPLI
;
A
#
# COMPACT_ATOMS: atom_id res chain seq x y z
N MET A 1 27.30 14.78 24.11
CA MET A 1 28.46 14.14 23.45
C MET A 1 29.14 13.06 24.30
N GLU A 2 28.61 12.69 25.47
CA GLU A 2 29.21 11.68 26.37
C GLU A 2 28.46 10.33 26.44
N PHE A 3 27.55 10.05 25.49
CA PHE A 3 26.86 8.75 25.44
C PHE A 3 27.47 7.76 24.43
N MET A 4 28.55 8.15 23.72
CA MET A 4 29.18 7.36 22.65
C MET A 4 30.60 6.86 22.99
N ALA A 5 31.02 6.91 24.25
CA ALA A 5 32.43 6.72 24.58
C ALA A 5 32.84 5.32 25.07
N HIS A 6 31.94 4.38 25.42
CA HIS A 6 32.38 3.04 25.84
C HIS A 6 31.45 1.94 25.29
N VAL A 7 32.10 0.90 24.73
CA VAL A 7 31.60 -0.19 23.88
C VAL A 7 31.46 0.21 22.41
N LYS A 8 32.37 -0.28 21.55
CA LYS A 8 32.17 -0.40 20.10
C LYS A 8 30.98 -1.36 19.86
N ARG A 9 29.76 -0.91 20.16
CA ARG A 9 28.53 -1.65 19.87
C ARG A 9 28.43 -1.74 18.35
N ARG A 10 28.37 -2.96 17.82
CA ARG A 10 28.17 -3.19 16.38
C ARG A 10 26.73 -2.75 16.07
N MET A 11 26.60 -1.53 15.55
CA MET A 11 25.30 -0.97 15.19
C MET A 11 24.82 -1.60 13.88
N ILE A 12 23.66 -2.24 13.91
CA ILE A 12 23.00 -2.84 12.74
C ILE A 12 21.98 -1.83 12.22
N LYS A 13 22.10 -1.40 10.97
CA LYS A 13 21.15 -0.50 10.32
C LYS A 13 20.03 -1.31 9.66
N VAL A 14 18.80 -1.05 10.04
CA VAL A 14 17.60 -1.70 9.50
C VAL A 14 16.66 -0.66 8.91
N ALA A 15 16.13 -0.94 7.73
CA ALA A 15 15.03 -0.19 7.15
C ALA A 15 13.75 -1.03 7.20
N LEU A 16 12.63 -0.44 7.64
CA LEU A 16 11.31 -1.05 7.49
C LEU A 16 10.68 -0.54 6.20
N ALA A 17 10.36 -1.46 5.30
CA ALA A 17 9.64 -1.20 4.05
C ALA A 17 8.29 -1.93 4.07
N GLY A 18 7.38 -1.55 3.19
CA GLY A 18 6.10 -2.22 3.04
C GLY A 18 5.01 -1.27 2.54
N ASN A 19 3.93 -1.85 2.06
CA ASN A 19 2.78 -1.08 1.57
C ASN A 19 2.12 -0.28 2.71
N PRO A 20 1.34 0.77 2.39
CA PRO A 20 0.44 1.37 3.37
C PRO A 20 -0.46 0.32 4.03
N ASN A 21 -0.78 0.50 5.32
CA ASN A 21 -1.72 -0.34 6.08
C ASN A 21 -1.35 -1.83 6.27
N VAL A 22 -0.10 -2.23 6.03
CA VAL A 22 0.40 -3.62 6.27
C VAL A 22 0.70 -3.93 7.74
N GLY A 23 0.60 -2.94 8.62
CA GLY A 23 1.00 -3.04 10.04
C GLY A 23 2.44 -2.62 10.33
N LYS A 24 3.10 -1.93 9.39
CA LYS A 24 4.47 -1.41 9.51
C LYS A 24 4.70 -0.60 10.78
N SER A 25 3.82 0.36 11.08
CA SER A 25 3.92 1.17 12.32
C SER A 25 3.80 0.33 13.60
N VAL A 26 3.01 -0.77 13.58
CA VAL A 26 2.86 -1.66 14.75
C VAL A 26 4.13 -2.47 14.96
N ILE A 27 4.73 -2.99 13.88
CA ILE A 27 6.02 -3.69 13.93
C ILE A 27 7.12 -2.73 14.38
N PHE A 28 7.16 -1.50 13.85
CA PHE A 28 8.09 -0.46 14.30
C PHE A 28 8.00 -0.24 15.81
N ASN A 29 6.80 0.02 16.33
CA ASN A 29 6.58 0.22 17.77
C ASN A 29 6.94 -1.01 18.62
N ASN A 30 6.71 -2.23 18.11
CA ASN A 30 7.10 -3.45 18.80
C ASN A 30 8.62 -3.60 18.91
N LEU A 31 9.36 -3.13 17.91
CA LEU A 31 10.82 -3.19 17.88
C LEU A 31 11.45 -2.07 18.70
N THR A 32 10.97 -0.82 18.58
CA THR A 32 11.62 0.36 19.18
C THR A 32 11.08 0.71 20.57
N GLY A 33 9.85 0.31 20.90
CA GLY A 33 9.19 0.68 22.14
C GLY A 33 9.13 2.20 22.33
N ALA A 34 9.60 2.69 23.47
CA ALA A 34 9.66 4.13 23.77
C ALA A 34 10.87 4.85 23.15
N HIS A 35 11.83 4.11 22.56
CA HIS A 35 13.09 4.67 22.05
C HIS A 35 12.98 5.06 20.57
N GLN A 36 12.03 5.93 20.27
CA GLN A 36 11.77 6.43 18.93
C GLN A 36 11.86 7.96 18.86
N HIS A 37 12.29 8.46 17.72
CA HIS A 37 12.33 9.87 17.37
C HIS A 37 11.56 10.07 16.07
N VAL A 38 10.81 11.18 16.00
CA VAL A 38 10.07 11.59 14.81
C VAL A 38 10.62 12.94 14.38
N GLY A 39 11.09 13.00 13.14
CA GLY A 39 11.52 14.21 12.47
C GLY A 39 11.00 14.24 11.03
N ASN A 40 11.68 14.98 10.16
CA ASN A 40 11.36 15.04 8.74
C ASN A 40 12.50 14.50 7.89
N TRP A 41 12.16 13.94 6.73
CA TRP A 41 13.16 13.60 5.73
C TRP A 41 13.84 14.88 5.21
N PRO A 42 15.18 14.89 4.98
CA PRO A 42 15.90 16.09 4.58
C PRO A 42 15.29 16.78 3.35
N GLY A 43 14.84 18.03 3.52
CA GLY A 43 14.25 18.82 2.44
C GLY A 43 12.88 18.35 1.95
N LYS A 44 12.17 17.51 2.71
CA LYS A 44 10.85 16.98 2.37
C LYS A 44 9.85 17.17 3.53
N THR A 45 8.56 17.24 3.20
CA THR A 45 7.45 17.34 4.17
C THR A 45 6.96 15.98 4.66
N VAL A 46 7.76 14.93 4.48
CA VAL A 46 7.41 13.56 4.85
C VAL A 46 8.04 13.25 6.20
N ASP A 47 7.24 12.73 7.12
CA ASP A 47 7.70 12.29 8.44
C ASP A 47 8.75 11.18 8.32
N LYS A 48 9.82 11.32 9.11
CA LYS A 48 10.85 10.29 9.30
C LYS A 48 10.76 9.76 10.72
N LYS A 49 10.45 8.48 10.89
CA LYS A 49 10.49 7.81 12.20
C LYS A 49 11.72 6.93 12.27
N GLU A 50 12.45 7.07 13.36
CA GLU A 50 13.67 6.31 13.63
C GLU A 50 13.68 5.87 15.09
N GLY A 51 14.34 4.76 15.40
CA GLY A 51 14.39 4.27 16.76
C GLY A 51 15.43 3.19 16.96
N PHE A 52 15.55 2.73 18.20
CA PHE A 52 16.59 1.80 18.60
C PHE A 52 15.99 0.59 19.30
N HIS A 53 16.45 -0.60 18.90
CA HIS A 53 16.25 -1.84 19.64
C HIS A 53 17.59 -2.30 20.21
N ARG A 54 17.61 -2.65 21.50
CA ARG A 54 18.81 -3.16 22.18
C ARG A 54 18.59 -4.61 22.56
N LEU A 55 19.50 -5.46 22.11
CA LEU A 55 19.56 -6.87 22.49
C LEU A 55 21.01 -7.20 22.86
N ASP A 56 21.25 -7.53 24.13
CA ASP A 56 22.57 -7.79 24.69
C ASP A 56 23.58 -6.65 24.40
N ASP A 57 24.64 -6.93 23.66
CA ASP A 57 25.69 -5.99 23.24
C ASP A 57 25.41 -5.34 21.88
N LYS A 58 24.32 -5.73 21.20
CA LYS A 58 23.95 -5.27 19.85
C LYS A 58 22.92 -4.14 19.91
N VAL A 59 23.10 -3.16 19.01
CA VAL A 59 22.16 -2.05 18.83
C VAL A 59 21.64 -2.10 17.42
N ILE A 60 20.33 -2.24 17.26
CA ILE A 60 19.66 -2.18 15.98
C ILE A 60 19.07 -0.79 15.83
N TYR A 61 19.59 -0.02 14.89
CA TYR A 61 19.05 1.27 14.48
C TYR A 61 18.03 1.05 13.36
N ILE A 62 16.78 1.40 13.63
CA ILE A 62 15.65 1.10 12.78
C ILE A 62 15.09 2.39 12.21
N VAL A 63 14.98 2.48 10.89
CA VAL A 63 14.31 3.60 10.19
C VAL A 63 13.05 3.09 9.53
N ASP A 64 11.94 3.76 9.80
CA ASP A 64 10.67 3.52 9.14
C ASP A 64 10.64 4.27 7.81
N LEU A 65 10.65 3.55 6.68
CA LEU A 65 10.49 4.18 5.37
C LEU A 65 9.02 4.55 5.17
N PRO A 66 8.71 5.59 4.36
CA PRO A 66 7.34 5.85 3.93
C PRO A 66 6.70 4.59 3.34
N GLY A 67 5.39 4.40 3.57
CA GLY A 67 4.68 3.25 3.00
C GLY A 67 4.49 3.46 1.51
N THR A 68 4.96 2.52 0.68
CA THR A 68 4.92 2.63 -0.79
C THR A 68 4.43 1.34 -1.42
N TYR A 69 3.79 1.43 -2.59
CA TYR A 69 3.37 0.24 -3.36
C TYR A 69 4.45 -0.22 -4.34
N SER A 70 5.41 0.66 -4.65
CA SER A 70 6.49 0.42 -5.58
C SER A 70 7.70 1.29 -5.26
N LEU A 71 8.72 1.26 -6.11
CA LEU A 71 9.93 2.08 -6.08
C LEU A 71 10.15 2.81 -7.43
N THR A 72 9.08 3.09 -8.18
CA THR A 72 9.13 3.75 -9.51
C THR A 72 9.33 5.28 -9.46
N ALA A 73 9.57 5.85 -8.27
CA ALA A 73 9.85 7.28 -8.07
C ALA A 73 8.74 8.23 -8.57
N LEU A 74 7.49 7.76 -8.64
CA LEU A 74 6.34 8.59 -9.05
C LEU A 74 5.85 9.49 -7.92
N SER A 75 6.15 9.14 -6.67
CA SER A 75 5.86 9.93 -5.48
C SER A 75 7.12 10.25 -4.68
N VAL A 76 7.03 11.27 -3.82
CA VAL A 76 8.12 11.66 -2.92
C VAL A 76 8.46 10.52 -1.96
N GLU A 77 7.46 9.80 -1.50
CA GLU A 77 7.57 8.63 -0.63
C GLU A 77 8.36 7.50 -1.30
N GLU A 78 8.04 7.18 -2.56
CA GLU A 78 8.76 6.18 -3.36
C GLU A 78 10.22 6.57 -3.58
N MET A 79 10.47 7.84 -3.91
CA MET A 79 11.83 8.36 -4.05
C MET A 79 12.61 8.25 -2.75
N ILE A 80 12.02 8.63 -1.61
CA ILE A 80 12.66 8.53 -0.28
C ILE A 80 13.02 7.08 0.04
N ALA A 81 12.06 6.15 -0.12
CA ALA A 81 12.29 4.73 0.19
C ALA A 81 13.41 4.14 -0.69
N ARG A 82 13.36 4.40 -2.00
CA ARG A 82 14.35 3.94 -2.97
C ARG A 82 15.74 4.51 -2.68
N ASP A 83 15.84 5.83 -2.54
CA ASP A 83 17.12 6.53 -2.38
C ASP A 83 17.77 6.16 -1.03
N TYR A 84 16.98 5.99 0.04
CA TYR A 84 17.50 5.50 1.32
C TYR A 84 18.16 4.13 1.16
N ILE A 85 17.50 3.17 0.50
CA ILE A 85 18.05 1.82 0.34
C ILE A 85 19.33 1.83 -0.51
N ILE A 86 19.37 2.65 -1.57
CA ILE A 86 20.52 2.77 -2.46
C ILE A 86 21.72 3.42 -1.78
N TYR A 87 21.51 4.56 -1.11
CA TYR A 87 22.60 5.42 -0.64
C TYR A 87 22.99 5.14 0.82
N GLU A 88 22.02 4.92 1.71
CA GLU A 88 22.31 4.61 3.13
C GLU A 88 22.72 3.15 3.35
N LYS A 89 22.41 2.27 2.38
CA LYS A 89 22.78 0.85 2.34
C LYS A 89 22.55 0.16 3.69
N PRO A 90 21.29 0.06 4.16
CA PRO A 90 20.98 -0.64 5.40
C PRO A 90 21.50 -2.08 5.35
N ASP A 91 21.93 -2.61 6.49
CA ASP A 91 22.44 -4.00 6.61
C ASP A 91 21.32 -5.01 6.32
N VAL A 92 20.08 -4.67 6.68
CA VAL A 92 18.87 -5.46 6.44
C VAL A 92 17.69 -4.55 6.09
N VAL A 93 16.89 -4.95 5.10
CA VAL A 93 15.58 -4.36 4.82
C VAL A 93 14.50 -5.35 5.27
N VAL A 94 13.70 -4.96 6.25
CA VAL A 94 12.53 -5.74 6.69
C VAL A 94 11.35 -5.29 5.86
N ASP A 95 10.93 -6.14 4.93
CA ASP A 95 9.75 -5.92 4.10
C ASP A 95 8.52 -6.49 4.79
N ILE A 96 7.56 -5.63 5.13
CA ILE A 96 6.35 -6.02 5.86
C ILE A 96 5.23 -6.25 4.86
N VAL A 97 4.85 -7.52 4.72
CA VAL A 97 3.93 -8.01 3.71
C VAL A 97 2.62 -8.43 4.37
N ASP A 98 1.49 -7.87 3.91
CA ASP A 98 0.17 -8.30 4.36
C ASP A 98 -0.21 -9.67 3.76
N ALA A 99 -0.27 -10.69 4.61
CA ALA A 99 -0.64 -12.05 4.24
C ALA A 99 -2.01 -12.15 3.55
N SER A 100 -2.98 -11.30 3.91
CA SER A 100 -4.30 -11.36 3.27
C SER A 100 -4.33 -10.73 1.86
N ASN A 101 -3.24 -10.06 1.44
CA ASN A 101 -3.13 -9.36 0.16
C ASN A 101 -1.77 -9.66 -0.49
N LEU A 102 -1.36 -10.93 -0.49
CA LEU A 102 0.01 -11.36 -0.78
C LEU A 102 0.51 -10.89 -2.16
N GLU A 103 -0.24 -11.14 -3.25
CA GLU A 103 0.18 -10.78 -4.62
C GLU A 103 0.53 -9.29 -4.76
N ARG A 104 -0.34 -8.42 -4.23
CA ARG A 104 -0.15 -6.97 -4.29
C ARG A 104 1.08 -6.50 -3.50
N ASN A 105 1.37 -7.14 -2.37
CA ASN A 105 2.49 -6.78 -1.51
C ASN A 105 3.83 -7.28 -2.09
N LEU A 106 3.84 -8.48 -2.68
CA LEU A 106 5.04 -9.05 -3.29
C LEU A 106 5.57 -8.22 -4.47
N TYR A 107 4.79 -7.30 -5.02
CA TYR A 107 5.28 -6.36 -6.04
C TYR A 107 6.42 -5.48 -5.52
N LEU A 108 6.27 -4.91 -4.31
CA LEU A 108 7.34 -4.15 -3.66
C LEU A 108 8.51 -5.07 -3.30
N THR A 109 8.22 -6.26 -2.76
CA THR A 109 9.22 -7.27 -2.41
C THR A 109 10.14 -7.60 -3.59
N MET A 110 9.56 -7.85 -4.77
CA MET A 110 10.31 -8.11 -6.01
C MET A 110 11.26 -6.96 -6.34
N GLN A 111 10.80 -5.71 -6.23
CA GLN A 111 11.63 -4.54 -6.52
C GLN A 111 12.76 -4.36 -5.50
N LEU A 112 12.54 -4.66 -4.22
CA LEU A 112 13.58 -4.66 -3.18
C LEU A 112 14.66 -5.71 -3.46
N ILE A 113 14.24 -6.90 -3.91
CA ILE A 113 15.13 -7.99 -4.33
C ILE A 113 15.93 -7.58 -5.58
N GLU A 114 15.26 -7.03 -6.61
CA GLU A 114 15.89 -6.53 -7.83
C GLU A 114 16.95 -5.47 -7.52
N LEU A 115 16.65 -4.56 -6.59
CA LEU A 115 17.56 -3.52 -6.09
C LEU A 115 18.82 -4.10 -5.42
N GLY A 116 18.79 -5.38 -5.04
CA GLY A 116 19.88 -6.07 -4.36
C GLY A 116 19.94 -5.79 -2.87
N ALA A 117 18.83 -5.39 -2.26
CA ALA A 117 18.71 -5.22 -0.82
C ALA A 117 18.83 -6.59 -0.12
N ASN A 118 19.33 -6.57 1.11
CA ASN A 118 19.37 -7.75 1.98
C ASN A 118 18.01 -7.88 2.69
N VAL A 119 17.05 -8.50 2.02
CA VAL A 119 15.64 -8.50 2.42
C VAL A 119 15.33 -9.64 3.39
N ILE A 120 14.50 -9.33 4.38
CA ILE A 120 13.74 -10.30 5.19
C ILE A 120 12.26 -9.92 5.12
N ILE A 121 11.38 -10.91 4.95
CA ILE A 121 9.94 -10.67 4.88
C ILE A 121 9.33 -10.92 6.25
N ALA A 122 8.68 -9.90 6.81
CA ALA A 122 7.75 -10.05 7.92
C ALA A 122 6.35 -10.26 7.34
N LEU A 123 5.95 -11.52 7.15
CA LEU A 123 4.64 -11.89 6.64
C LEU A 123 3.60 -11.65 7.75
N ASN A 124 2.99 -10.46 7.76
CA ASN A 124 2.11 -9.99 8.84
C ASN A 124 0.65 -10.31 8.55
N LYS A 125 -0.19 -10.23 9.59
CA LYS A 125 -1.64 -10.52 9.53
C LYS A 125 -1.97 -11.96 9.07
N VAL A 126 -1.10 -12.92 9.41
CA VAL A 126 -1.35 -14.34 9.07
C VAL A 126 -2.65 -14.87 9.64
N ASP A 127 -3.13 -14.34 10.77
CA ASP A 127 -4.43 -14.70 11.35
C ASP A 127 -5.62 -14.17 10.54
N LEU A 128 -5.47 -13.06 9.81
CA LEU A 128 -6.50 -12.58 8.89
C LEU A 128 -6.53 -13.41 7.61
N ALA A 129 -5.36 -13.77 7.07
CA ALA A 129 -5.26 -14.65 5.91
C ALA A 129 -5.90 -16.03 6.20
N GLU A 130 -5.59 -16.63 7.36
CA GLU A 130 -6.19 -17.91 7.78
C GLU A 130 -7.72 -17.82 7.93
N LYS A 131 -8.23 -16.72 8.50
CA LYS A 131 -9.68 -16.46 8.62
C LYS A 131 -10.36 -16.30 7.25
N ALA A 132 -9.65 -15.73 6.27
CA ALA A 132 -10.10 -15.61 4.89
C ALA A 132 -9.92 -16.92 4.08
N GLY A 133 -9.57 -18.03 4.73
CA GLY A 133 -9.39 -19.32 4.07
C GLY A 133 -8.08 -19.47 3.28
N MET A 134 -7.19 -18.47 3.34
CA MET A 134 -5.86 -18.51 2.73
C MET A 134 -4.85 -19.14 3.69
N LYS A 135 -4.44 -20.37 3.38
CA LYS A 135 -3.32 -21.02 4.07
C LYS A 135 -2.04 -20.81 3.28
N ILE A 136 -1.18 -19.91 3.79
CA ILE A 136 0.11 -19.59 3.20
C ILE A 136 1.16 -20.46 3.87
N ASP A 137 2.04 -21.08 3.08
CA ASP A 137 3.22 -21.80 3.55
C ASP A 137 4.44 -20.86 3.52
N PRO A 138 4.89 -20.34 4.68
CA PRO A 138 6.02 -19.41 4.72
C PRO A 138 7.33 -20.02 4.23
N ARG A 139 7.52 -21.33 4.41
CA ARG A 139 8.75 -22.03 3.98
C ARG A 139 8.81 -22.12 2.47
N LYS A 140 7.71 -22.48 1.82
CA LYS A 140 7.63 -22.45 0.36
C LYS A 140 7.83 -21.05 -0.19
N LEU A 141 7.24 -20.04 0.46
CA LEU A 141 7.43 -18.65 0.05
C LEU A 141 8.92 -18.23 0.15
N GLU A 142 9.61 -18.65 1.22
CA GLU A 142 11.05 -18.46 1.40
C GLU A 142 11.87 -19.18 0.32
N GLU A 143 11.56 -20.44 0.02
CA GLU A 143 12.21 -21.21 -1.06
C GLU A 143 11.99 -20.56 -2.44
N GLU A 144 10.79 -20.04 -2.70
CA GLU A 144 10.43 -19.40 -3.96
C GLU A 144 11.10 -18.06 -4.18
N LEU A 145 11.08 -17.19 -3.17
CA LEU A 145 11.66 -15.85 -3.24
C LEU A 145 13.18 -15.85 -2.99
N GLY A 146 13.71 -16.88 -2.34
CA GLY A 146 15.11 -16.95 -1.93
C GLY A 146 15.45 -15.98 -0.81
N VAL A 147 14.46 -15.50 -0.03
CA VAL A 147 14.66 -14.60 1.11
C VAL A 147 13.92 -15.11 2.36
N PRO A 148 14.43 -14.92 3.58
CA PRO A 148 13.78 -15.41 4.79
C PRO A 148 12.38 -14.84 4.97
N VAL A 149 11.43 -15.71 5.35
CA VAL A 149 10.02 -15.31 5.58
C VAL A 149 9.59 -15.66 7.00
N ILE A 150 9.35 -14.64 7.81
CA ILE A 150 8.94 -14.79 9.21
C ILE A 150 7.44 -14.48 9.34
N PRO A 151 6.58 -15.45 9.70
CA PRO A 151 5.16 -15.20 9.92
C PRO A 151 4.94 -14.43 11.24
N THR A 152 4.16 -13.34 11.16
CA THR A 152 3.93 -12.43 12.29
C THR A 152 2.46 -12.07 12.48
N ILE A 153 2.10 -11.78 13.74
CA ILE A 153 0.84 -11.11 14.09
C ILE A 153 1.22 -9.92 14.97
N ALA A 154 1.46 -8.76 14.34
CA ALA A 154 2.04 -7.60 15.02
C ALA A 154 1.29 -7.15 16.29
N PRO A 155 -0.06 -7.04 16.31
CA PRO A 155 -0.78 -6.66 17.54
C PRO A 155 -0.62 -7.65 18.69
N LYS A 156 -0.35 -8.92 18.38
CA LYS A 156 -0.14 -10.00 19.38
C LYS A 156 1.34 -10.25 19.68
N LYS A 157 2.25 -9.47 19.07
CA LYS A 157 3.72 -9.65 19.14
C LYS A 157 4.22 -11.04 18.75
N LYS A 158 3.42 -11.84 18.03
CA LYS A 158 3.80 -13.17 17.55
C LYS A 158 4.80 -13.04 16.40
N GLY A 159 5.88 -13.82 16.42
CA GLY A 159 6.94 -13.81 15.42
C GLY A 159 7.98 -12.69 15.57
N MET A 160 7.79 -11.75 16.51
CA MET A 160 8.70 -10.60 16.67
C MET A 160 10.10 -11.00 17.16
N ARG A 161 10.20 -11.99 18.05
CA ARG A 161 11.51 -12.49 18.55
C ARG A 161 12.31 -13.15 17.43
N GLU A 162 11.66 -14.02 16.66
CA GLU A 162 12.25 -14.70 15.51
C GLU A 162 12.69 -13.69 14.43
N LEU A 163 11.89 -12.65 14.20
CA LEU A 163 12.24 -11.57 13.29
C LEU A 163 13.53 -10.84 13.72
N VAL A 164 13.67 -10.50 15.01
CA VAL A 164 14.88 -9.84 15.54
C VAL A 164 16.10 -10.76 15.45
N GLU A 165 15.96 -12.04 15.81
CA GLU A 165 17.03 -13.04 15.71
C GLU A 165 17.52 -13.16 14.26
N LYS A 166 16.60 -13.21 13.28
CA LYS A 166 16.94 -13.32 11.87
C LYS A 166 17.57 -12.05 11.30
N ILE A 167 17.12 -10.86 11.74
CA ILE A 167 17.76 -9.58 11.39
C ILE A 167 19.24 -9.60 11.81
N ILE A 168 19.52 -10.03 13.03
CA ILE A 168 20.89 -10.10 13.56
C ILE A 168 21.72 -11.10 12.76
N GLU A 169 21.17 -12.29 12.50
CA GLU A 169 21.83 -13.33 11.71
C GLU A 169 22.23 -12.82 10.32
N LEU A 170 21.31 -12.14 9.62
CA LEU A 170 21.56 -11.59 8.28
C LEU A 170 22.58 -10.46 8.27
N ALA A 171 22.53 -9.57 9.27
CA ALA A 171 23.48 -8.47 9.40
C ALA A 171 24.90 -8.97 9.70
N GLU A 172 25.04 -10.07 10.45
CA GLU A 172 26.34 -10.61 10.85
C GLU A 172 27.00 -11.46 9.78
N LYS A 173 26.23 -12.30 9.10
CA LYS A 173 26.77 -13.23 8.09
C LYS A 173 27.45 -12.51 6.93
N ARG A 174 27.16 -11.22 6.65
CA ARG A 174 27.63 -10.43 5.49
C ARG A 174 27.42 -11.10 4.11
N SER A 175 26.95 -12.35 4.06
CA SER A 175 26.48 -13.02 2.86
C SER A 175 25.13 -12.40 2.52
N LYS A 176 25.05 -11.76 1.36
CA LYS A 176 23.76 -11.35 0.80
C LYS A 176 22.92 -12.63 0.68
N VAL A 177 21.69 -12.57 1.17
CA VAL A 177 20.71 -13.66 1.10
C VAL A 177 20.55 -14.28 -0.30
N HIS A 178 20.91 -13.52 -1.34
CA HIS A 178 20.94 -13.91 -2.75
C HIS A 178 22.07 -14.87 -3.15
N ASP A 179 22.33 -15.93 -2.38
CA ASP A 179 23.36 -16.94 -2.69
C ASP A 179 22.86 -17.99 -3.71
N GLY A 180 22.12 -17.57 -4.76
CA GLY A 180 21.92 -18.42 -5.95
C GLY A 180 20.58 -18.36 -6.68
N LYS A 181 19.47 -17.93 -6.07
CA LYS A 181 18.14 -17.91 -6.75
C LYS A 181 17.82 -16.53 -7.33
N MET A 182 18.33 -16.27 -8.53
CA MET A 182 17.98 -15.07 -9.28
C MET A 182 16.54 -15.20 -9.81
N LEU A 183 15.63 -14.33 -9.38
CA LEU A 183 14.27 -14.27 -9.91
C LEU A 183 14.32 -13.76 -11.34
N ARG A 184 14.04 -14.66 -12.30
CA ARG A 184 14.06 -14.38 -13.74
C ARG A 184 12.65 -14.21 -14.26
N TYR A 185 12.52 -13.30 -15.22
CA TYR A 185 11.30 -13.12 -15.98
C TYR A 185 11.24 -14.12 -17.13
N GLU A 186 10.13 -14.08 -17.87
CA GLU A 186 10.01 -14.79 -19.13
C GLU A 186 11.16 -14.43 -20.08
N SER A 187 11.62 -15.40 -20.88
CA SER A 187 12.74 -15.26 -21.82
C SER A 187 12.64 -14.06 -22.77
N SER A 188 11.40 -13.68 -23.13
CA SER A 188 11.07 -12.50 -23.95
C SER A 188 11.63 -11.21 -23.35
N VAL A 189 11.42 -10.99 -22.05
CA VAL A 189 11.88 -9.81 -21.30
C VAL A 189 13.32 -10.01 -20.79
N GLU A 190 13.62 -11.20 -20.26
CA GLU A 190 14.89 -11.50 -19.58
C GLU A 190 16.10 -11.30 -20.51
N ARG A 191 15.98 -11.61 -21.81
CA ARG A 191 17.06 -11.39 -22.78
C ARG A 191 17.49 -9.92 -22.92
N PHE A 192 16.55 -8.97 -22.80
CA PHE A 192 16.88 -7.54 -22.90
C PHE A 192 17.58 -7.06 -21.64
N ILE A 193 17.10 -7.51 -20.48
CA ILE A 193 17.71 -7.23 -19.18
C ILE A 193 19.14 -7.77 -19.15
N GLU A 194 19.35 -9.02 -19.57
CA GLU A 194 20.68 -9.65 -19.55
C GLU A 194 21.67 -9.00 -20.53
N LYS A 195 21.21 -8.62 -21.73
CA LYS A 195 22.03 -7.84 -22.69
C LYS A 195 22.52 -6.55 -22.05
N LEU A 196 21.64 -5.78 -21.40
CA LEU A 196 22.02 -4.51 -20.80
C LEU A 196 22.83 -4.69 -19.51
N ARG A 197 22.52 -5.72 -18.71
CA ARG A 197 23.27 -6.09 -17.50
C ARG A 197 24.73 -6.40 -17.82
N GLY A 198 25.01 -7.16 -18.87
CA GLY A 198 26.39 -7.50 -19.29
C GLY A 198 27.26 -6.27 -19.55
N GLU A 199 26.67 -5.23 -20.13
CA GLU A 199 27.34 -3.96 -20.39
C GLU A 199 27.59 -3.17 -19.10
N ILE A 200 26.62 -3.12 -18.20
CA ILE A 200 26.75 -2.42 -16.92
C ILE A 200 27.84 -3.07 -16.05
N VAL A 201 27.92 -4.40 -16.05
CA VAL A 201 28.93 -5.15 -15.30
C VAL A 201 30.36 -4.82 -15.77
N SER A 202 30.53 -4.46 -17.04
CA SER A 202 31.84 -4.05 -17.58
C SER A 202 32.35 -2.72 -16.99
N LYS A 203 31.47 -1.87 -16.44
CA LYS A 203 31.80 -0.55 -15.90
C LYS A 203 31.96 -0.59 -14.37
N LYS A 204 33.20 -0.71 -13.89
CA LYS A 204 33.54 -0.85 -12.45
C LYS A 204 32.93 0.23 -11.53
N LYS A 205 32.82 1.49 -11.97
CA LYS A 205 32.24 2.57 -11.15
C LYS A 205 30.75 2.37 -10.90
N LEU A 206 30.00 1.92 -11.91
CA LEU A 206 28.56 1.69 -11.81
C LEU A 206 28.23 0.50 -10.91
N VAL A 207 28.98 -0.60 -11.05
CA VAL A 207 28.80 -1.81 -10.24
C VAL A 207 29.01 -1.55 -8.74
N LYS A 208 29.84 -0.56 -8.37
CA LYS A 208 30.05 -0.18 -6.96
C LYS A 208 28.87 0.59 -6.36
N LEU A 209 28.17 1.36 -7.20
CA LEU A 209 27.10 2.24 -6.77
C LEU A 209 25.75 1.53 -6.77
N PHE A 210 25.44 0.81 -7.85
CA PHE A 210 24.11 0.24 -8.09
C PHE A 210 24.18 -1.24 -8.43
N ASN A 211 23.07 -1.95 -8.19
CA ASN A 211 22.88 -3.30 -8.68
C ASN A 211 22.72 -3.27 -10.22
N PRO A 212 23.56 -3.99 -10.99
CA PRO A 212 23.50 -3.98 -12.46
C PRO A 212 22.15 -4.45 -13.03
N ARG A 213 21.48 -5.43 -12.39
CA ARG A 213 20.16 -5.89 -12.84
C ARG A 213 19.12 -4.80 -12.66
N TRP A 214 19.09 -4.17 -11.49
CA TRP A 214 18.16 -3.08 -11.21
C TRP A 214 18.32 -1.92 -12.20
N VAL A 215 19.57 -1.50 -12.45
CA VAL A 215 19.86 -0.45 -13.43
C VAL A 215 19.36 -0.84 -14.83
N ALA A 216 19.59 -2.08 -15.25
CA ALA A 216 19.11 -2.57 -16.54
C ALA A 216 17.57 -2.49 -16.64
N ILE A 217 16.86 -2.96 -15.61
CA ILE A 217 15.39 -2.91 -15.55
C ILE A 217 14.90 -1.47 -15.64
N ARG A 218 15.44 -0.56 -14.81
CA ARG A 218 14.99 0.85 -14.76
C ARG A 218 15.26 1.60 -16.06
N LEU A 219 16.38 1.32 -16.71
CA LEU A 219 16.69 1.91 -18.02
C LEU A 219 15.75 1.41 -19.13
N LEU A 220 15.29 0.15 -19.06
CA LEU A 220 14.32 -0.41 -20.01
C LEU A 220 12.90 0.12 -19.75
N GLU A 221 12.50 0.26 -18.47
CA GLU A 221 11.25 0.94 -18.07
C GLU A 221 11.27 2.44 -18.46
N GLY A 222 12.46 3.04 -18.51
CA GLY A 222 12.62 4.44 -18.93
C GLY A 222 12.59 5.46 -17.79
N ASP A 223 13.01 5.05 -16.59
CA ASP A 223 13.05 5.90 -15.41
C ASP A 223 13.96 7.12 -15.64
N GLU A 224 13.35 8.31 -15.72
CA GLU A 224 14.06 9.55 -16.01
C GLU A 224 15.09 9.93 -14.95
N ASP A 225 14.82 9.64 -13.68
CA ASP A 225 15.72 9.98 -12.57
C ASP A 225 16.99 9.13 -12.65
N VAL A 226 16.83 7.84 -12.95
CA VAL A 226 17.96 6.93 -13.17
C VAL A 226 18.74 7.32 -14.43
N ILE A 227 18.07 7.68 -15.51
CA ILE A 227 18.72 8.14 -16.75
C ILE A 227 19.58 9.39 -16.49
N LYS A 228 19.03 10.39 -15.77
CA LYS A 228 19.75 11.62 -15.41
C LYS A 228 20.98 11.31 -14.56
N LYS A 229 20.80 10.58 -13.45
CA LYS A 229 21.89 10.18 -12.53
C LYS A 229 23.00 9.38 -13.21
N LEU A 230 22.66 8.48 -14.14
CA LEU A 230 23.65 7.68 -14.86
C LEU A 230 24.42 8.50 -15.89
N SER A 231 23.78 9.49 -16.52
CA SER A 231 24.43 10.33 -17.52
C SER A 231 25.55 11.20 -16.92
N GLU A 232 25.47 11.52 -15.63
CA GLU A 232 26.51 12.24 -14.89
C GLU A 232 27.71 11.36 -14.50
N ILE A 233 27.58 10.03 -14.61
CA ILE A 233 28.63 9.08 -14.25
C ILE A 233 29.45 8.72 -15.48
N GLU A 234 30.77 8.68 -15.33
CA GLU A 234 31.70 8.26 -16.39
C GLU A 234 31.32 6.86 -16.94
N GLY A 235 31.06 6.80 -18.25
CA GLY A 235 30.63 5.58 -18.96
C GLY A 235 29.13 5.27 -18.88
N GLY A 236 28.33 6.07 -18.18
CA GLY A 236 26.89 5.90 -18.09
C GLY A 236 26.14 6.37 -19.34
N GLU A 237 26.60 7.43 -20.02
CA GLU A 237 25.98 7.93 -21.25
C GLU A 237 25.93 6.87 -22.38
N GLU A 238 26.99 6.07 -22.52
CA GLU A 238 27.06 4.95 -23.47
C GLU A 238 25.99 3.90 -23.17
N ILE A 239 25.79 3.58 -21.89
CA ILE A 239 24.78 2.62 -21.44
C ILE A 239 23.38 3.16 -21.66
N VAL A 240 23.13 4.45 -21.38
CA VAL A 240 21.84 5.10 -21.62
C VAL A 240 21.49 5.07 -23.11
N LYS A 241 22.44 5.38 -24.01
CA LYS A 241 22.24 5.29 -25.47
C LYS A 241 21.89 3.88 -25.92
N LYS A 242 22.58 2.87 -25.37
CA LYS A 242 22.33 1.46 -25.68
C LYS A 242 20.98 0.98 -25.13
N ALA A 243 20.62 1.39 -23.92
CA ALA A 243 19.32 1.13 -23.33
C ALA A 243 18.19 1.73 -24.17
N ALA A 244 18.34 2.96 -24.67
CA ALA A 244 17.35 3.57 -25.55
C ALA A 244 17.15 2.78 -26.86
N LYS A 245 18.22 2.20 -27.42
CA LYS A 245 18.12 1.29 -28.58
C LYS A 245 17.38 0.00 -28.23
N LEU A 246 17.76 -0.67 -27.14
CA LEU A 246 17.12 -1.90 -26.68
C LEU A 246 15.65 -1.68 -26.31
N ARG A 247 15.31 -0.53 -25.73
CA ARG A 247 13.94 -0.14 -25.41
C ARG A 247 13.08 -0.03 -26.68
N LYS A 248 13.62 0.55 -27.77
CA LYS A 248 12.93 0.58 -29.07
C LYS A 248 12.74 -0.80 -29.68
N GLU A 249 13.76 -1.66 -29.58
CA GLU A 249 13.67 -3.07 -30.03
C GLU A 249 12.60 -3.83 -29.24
N MET A 250 12.59 -3.69 -27.91
CA MET A 250 11.60 -4.28 -27.03
C MET A 250 10.19 -3.76 -27.35
N ASN A 251 10.05 -2.46 -27.61
CA ASN A 251 8.77 -1.86 -27.98
C ASN A 251 8.19 -2.43 -29.28
N ALA A 252 9.04 -2.68 -30.27
CA ALA A 252 8.62 -3.26 -31.55
C ALA A 252 8.18 -4.74 -31.41
N GLU A 253 8.70 -5.47 -30.45
CA GLU A 253 8.45 -6.91 -30.29
C GLU A 253 7.36 -7.23 -29.25
N LEU A 254 7.33 -6.51 -28.13
CA LEU A 254 6.49 -6.84 -26.96
C LEU A 254 5.46 -5.76 -26.62
N GLY A 255 5.42 -4.65 -27.36
CA GLY A 255 4.67 -3.44 -26.96
C GLY A 255 5.41 -2.63 -25.91
N ASP A 256 4.71 -1.72 -25.22
CA ASP A 256 5.34 -0.78 -24.28
C ASP A 256 6.27 -1.51 -23.26
N PRO A 257 7.58 -1.20 -23.25
CA PRO A 257 8.54 -1.87 -22.38
C PRO A 257 8.23 -1.76 -20.88
N GLU A 258 7.66 -0.64 -20.42
CA GLU A 258 7.28 -0.46 -19.02
C GLU A 258 6.16 -1.43 -18.63
N VAL A 259 5.13 -1.53 -19.49
CA VAL A 259 4.01 -2.45 -19.33
C VAL A 259 4.48 -3.90 -19.39
N ALA A 260 5.30 -4.26 -20.38
CA ALA A 260 5.81 -5.61 -20.54
C ALA A 260 6.65 -6.09 -19.33
N ILE A 261 7.45 -5.20 -18.72
CA ILE A 261 8.20 -5.52 -17.50
C ILE A 261 7.26 -5.67 -16.30
N ALA A 262 6.27 -4.78 -16.17
CA ALA A 262 5.27 -4.87 -15.12
C ALA A 262 4.49 -6.20 -15.19
N ASP A 263 4.02 -6.58 -16.38
CA ASP A 263 3.32 -7.85 -16.63
C ASP A 263 4.20 -9.05 -16.32
N ALA A 264 5.48 -9.03 -16.74
CA ALA A 264 6.42 -10.08 -16.42
C ALA A 264 6.66 -10.22 -14.90
N ARG A 265 6.71 -9.10 -14.17
CA ARG A 265 6.82 -9.09 -12.71
C ARG A 265 5.57 -9.71 -12.06
N TYR A 266 4.38 -9.31 -12.50
CA TYR A 266 3.12 -9.91 -12.02
C TYR A 266 3.01 -11.40 -12.33
N ALA A 267 3.46 -11.84 -13.50
CA ALA A 267 3.46 -13.25 -13.87
C ALA A 267 4.33 -14.09 -12.91
N VAL A 268 5.53 -13.60 -12.56
CA VAL A 268 6.40 -14.25 -11.57
C VAL A 268 5.73 -14.28 -10.19
N ILE A 269 5.16 -13.16 -9.73
CA ILE A 269 4.47 -13.08 -8.43
C ILE A 269 3.33 -14.08 -8.36
N LYS A 270 2.47 -14.13 -9.38
CA LYS A 270 1.34 -15.08 -9.46
C LYS A 270 1.82 -16.53 -9.43
N SER A 271 2.92 -16.82 -10.13
CA SER A 271 3.58 -18.12 -10.11
C SER A 271 4.07 -18.51 -8.71
N ILE A 272 4.68 -17.58 -7.98
CA ILE A 272 5.16 -17.78 -6.60
C ILE A 272 3.97 -18.00 -5.65
N VAL A 273 2.96 -17.13 -5.70
CA VAL A 273 1.79 -17.20 -4.82
C VAL A 273 1.02 -18.49 -5.03
N SER A 274 0.79 -18.90 -6.27
CA SER A 274 0.10 -20.18 -6.56
C SER A 274 0.82 -21.42 -6.03
N ARG A 275 2.14 -21.38 -5.84
CA ARG A 275 2.93 -22.47 -5.24
C ARG A 275 2.97 -22.40 -3.71
N ALA A 276 2.94 -21.19 -3.14
CA ALA A 276 3.05 -20.95 -1.71
C ALA A 276 1.71 -20.95 -0.95
N VAL A 277 0.60 -20.65 -1.63
CA VAL A 277 -0.74 -20.63 -1.04
C VAL A 277 -1.46 -21.93 -1.38
N GLY A 278 -1.94 -22.65 -0.35
CA GLY A 278 -2.77 -23.85 -0.53
C GLY A 278 -4.12 -23.53 -1.16
N GLU A 279 -4.89 -24.56 -1.57
CA GLU A 279 -6.22 -24.38 -2.17
C GLU A 279 -7.05 -23.35 -1.41
N LEU A 280 -7.45 -22.28 -2.11
CA LEU A 280 -8.40 -21.28 -1.63
C LEU A 280 -9.69 -22.02 -1.25
N LYS A 281 -9.95 -22.17 0.05
CA LYS A 281 -11.23 -22.70 0.49
C LYS A 281 -12.33 -21.70 0.08
N ARG A 282 -13.24 -22.20 -0.76
CA ARG A 282 -14.55 -21.67 -1.19
C ARG A 282 -14.90 -20.25 -0.73
N LEU A 283 -15.20 -19.41 -1.73
CA LEU A 283 -15.96 -18.16 -1.68
C LEU A 283 -16.82 -18.07 -0.42
N THR A 284 -16.53 -17.08 0.42
CA THR A 284 -17.36 -16.71 1.55
C THR A 284 -18.70 -16.18 1.03
N ALA A 285 -19.76 -16.19 1.84
CA ALA A 285 -21.04 -15.60 1.44
C ALA A 285 -20.92 -14.12 1.02
N SER A 286 -19.92 -13.41 1.58
CA SER A 286 -19.53 -12.06 1.17
C SER A 286 -18.97 -12.03 -0.25
N ASP A 287 -18.11 -12.97 -0.63
CA ASP A 287 -17.51 -13.00 -1.97
C ASP A 287 -18.54 -13.35 -3.05
N LEU A 288 -19.58 -14.12 -2.71
CA LEU A 288 -20.72 -14.36 -3.60
C LEU A 288 -21.56 -13.10 -3.80
N LEU A 289 -21.81 -12.35 -2.71
CA LEU A 289 -22.48 -11.06 -2.77
C LEU A 289 -21.69 -10.04 -3.58
N ASP A 290 -20.39 -9.94 -3.34
CA ASP A 290 -19.51 -9.01 -4.05
C ASP A 290 -19.43 -9.35 -5.53
N ASN A 291 -19.33 -10.64 -5.90
CA ASN A 291 -19.35 -11.05 -7.30
C ASN A 291 -20.68 -10.69 -7.99
N VAL A 292 -21.81 -10.79 -7.30
CA VAL A 292 -23.13 -10.44 -7.85
C VAL A 292 -23.32 -8.93 -7.93
N LEU A 293 -22.83 -8.18 -6.94
CA LEU A 293 -22.93 -6.72 -6.88
C LEU A 293 -21.97 -6.01 -7.86
N ILE A 294 -20.80 -6.60 -8.12
CA ILE A 294 -19.75 -6.05 -8.99
C ILE A 294 -19.89 -6.54 -10.44
N ASP A 295 -20.75 -7.54 -10.69
CA ASP A 295 -21.00 -8.03 -12.05
C ASP A 295 -21.51 -6.91 -12.97
N LYS A 296 -20.95 -6.85 -14.17
CA LYS A 296 -21.20 -5.78 -15.16
C LYS A 296 -22.68 -5.70 -15.57
N TYR A 297 -23.42 -6.80 -15.49
CA TYR A 297 -24.82 -6.88 -15.92
C TYR A 297 -25.80 -6.91 -14.74
N LEU A 298 -25.46 -7.56 -13.62
CA LEU A 298 -26.30 -7.64 -12.42
C LEU A 298 -26.13 -6.46 -11.46
N GLY A 299 -24.94 -5.86 -11.40
CA GLY A 299 -24.64 -4.77 -10.47
C GLY A 299 -25.50 -3.53 -10.70
N ILE A 300 -25.73 -3.16 -11.97
CA ILE A 300 -26.54 -1.97 -12.32
C ILE A 300 -28.02 -2.14 -11.89
N PRO A 301 -28.73 -3.23 -12.24
CA PRO A 301 -30.09 -3.47 -11.73
C PRO A 301 -30.18 -3.50 -10.20
N ILE A 302 -29.24 -4.18 -9.53
CA ILE A 302 -29.27 -4.28 -8.07
C ILE A 302 -29.06 -2.91 -7.42
N PHE A 303 -28.14 -2.11 -7.95
CA PHE A 303 -27.94 -0.73 -7.50
C PHE A 303 -29.23 0.09 -7.57
N PHE A 304 -29.97 0.01 -8.68
CA PHE A 304 -31.26 0.71 -8.80
C PHE A 304 -32.33 0.20 -7.83
N VAL A 305 -32.36 -1.11 -7.55
CA VAL A 305 -33.29 -1.68 -6.56
C VAL A 305 -32.95 -1.19 -5.15
N ILE A 306 -31.68 -1.20 -4.77
CA ILE A 306 -31.21 -0.69 -3.47
C ILE A 306 -31.52 0.80 -3.34
N LEU A 307 -31.22 1.58 -4.38
CA LEU A 307 -31.48 3.01 -4.40
C LEU A 307 -32.99 3.31 -4.29
N TRP A 308 -33.82 2.60 -5.06
CA TRP A 308 -35.27 2.72 -4.99
C TRP A 308 -35.80 2.37 -3.60
N TRP A 309 -35.32 1.26 -3.01
CA TRP A 309 -35.70 0.84 -1.68
C TRP A 309 -35.29 1.85 -0.61
N TRP A 310 -34.09 2.43 -0.71
CA TRP A 310 -33.64 3.51 0.17
C TRP A 310 -34.54 4.74 0.07
N PHE A 311 -34.91 5.15 -1.15
CA PHE A 311 -35.89 6.23 -1.35
C PHE A 311 -37.24 5.90 -0.70
N GLN A 312 -37.77 4.69 -0.91
CA GLN A 312 -39.03 4.27 -0.28
C GLN A 312 -38.94 4.35 1.24
N MET A 313 -37.84 3.89 1.85
CA MET A 313 -37.64 3.98 3.29
C MET A 313 -37.56 5.43 3.80
N ALA A 314 -36.92 6.32 3.04
CA ALA A 314 -36.88 7.74 3.39
C ALA A 314 -38.29 8.37 3.37
N PHE A 315 -39.09 8.09 2.34
CA PHE A 315 -40.47 8.59 2.23
C PHE A 315 -41.40 7.98 3.28
N ILE A 316 -41.35 6.66 3.49
CA ILE A 316 -42.17 5.97 4.50
C ILE A 316 -41.79 6.44 5.90
N GLY A 317 -40.49 6.64 6.16
CA GLY A 317 -39.98 7.12 7.43
C GLY A 317 -40.36 8.57 7.74
N SER A 318 -40.41 9.44 6.73
CA SER A 318 -40.72 10.86 6.89
C SER A 318 -42.22 11.16 6.95
N THR A 319 -43.05 10.38 6.24
CA THR A 319 -44.52 10.62 6.13
C THR A 319 -45.20 10.84 7.48
N PRO A 320 -44.98 10.00 8.53
CA PRO A 320 -45.59 10.22 9.84
C PRO A 320 -45.20 11.55 10.49
N PHE A 321 -43.97 12.03 10.26
CA PHE A 321 -43.51 13.32 10.76
C PHE A 321 -44.10 14.48 9.95
N CYS A 322 -44.22 14.31 8.64
CA CYS A 322 -44.90 15.26 7.76
C CYS A 322 -46.36 15.45 8.19
N ASP A 323 -47.07 14.35 8.46
CA ASP A 323 -48.47 14.35 8.87
C ASP A 323 -48.64 15.02 10.25
N ILE A 324 -47.82 14.67 11.24
CA ILE A 324 -47.86 15.28 12.58
C ILE A 324 -47.60 16.79 12.52
N LEU A 325 -46.63 17.23 11.73
CA LEU A 325 -46.36 18.66 11.56
C LEU A 325 -47.52 19.36 10.85
N GLY A 326 -48.05 18.76 9.77
CA GLY A 326 -49.20 19.29 9.03
C GLY A 326 -50.43 19.46 9.92
N ASP A 327 -50.80 18.41 10.66
CA ASP A 327 -51.92 18.42 11.61
C ASP A 327 -51.70 19.43 12.74
N GLY A 328 -50.45 19.55 13.23
CA GLY A 328 -50.09 20.52 14.26
C GLY A 328 -50.24 21.97 13.81
N PHE A 329 -49.85 22.30 12.58
CA PHE A 329 -50.05 23.64 12.01
C PHE A 329 -51.53 23.93 11.70
N ALA A 330 -52.29 22.93 11.27
CA ALA A 330 -53.74 23.06 11.07
C ALA A 330 -54.46 23.36 12.39
N ALA A 331 -54.17 22.60 13.45
CA ALA A 331 -54.72 22.82 14.77
C ALA A 331 -54.32 24.20 15.34
N LEU A 332 -53.11 24.68 15.05
CA LEU A 332 -52.66 26.02 15.44
C LEU A 332 -53.44 27.13 14.69
N GLY A 333 -53.71 26.94 13.40
CA GLY A 333 -54.54 27.86 12.62
C GLY A 333 -55.97 27.95 13.17
N GLU A 334 -56.59 26.81 13.42
CA GLU A 334 -57.93 26.75 14.02
C GLU A 334 -57.98 27.42 15.41
N ALA A 335 -56.98 27.17 16.26
CA ALA A 335 -56.91 27.73 17.62
C ALA A 335 -56.71 29.26 17.63
N LEU A 336 -56.08 29.83 16.60
CA LEU A 336 -55.82 31.26 16.48
C LEU A 336 -56.89 32.00 15.64
N THR A 337 -57.86 31.27 15.09
CA THR A 337 -58.96 31.87 14.33
C THR A 337 -59.86 32.70 15.26
N GLY A 338 -60.08 33.97 14.93
CA GLY A 338 -60.87 34.91 15.75
C GLY A 338 -60.04 35.83 16.64
N LEU A 339 -58.70 35.68 16.63
CA LEU A 339 -57.80 36.41 17.53
C LEU A 339 -57.61 37.89 17.13
N THR A 340 -57.72 38.23 15.84
CA THR A 340 -57.56 39.63 15.39
C THR A 340 -58.86 40.42 15.46
N GLY A 341 -60.00 39.75 15.61
CA GLY A 341 -61.34 40.37 15.62
C GLY A 341 -61.77 40.94 14.27
N ASN A 342 -60.97 40.75 13.21
CA ASN A 342 -61.29 41.16 11.84
C ASN A 342 -61.36 39.92 10.93
N PRO A 343 -62.55 39.61 10.36
CA PRO A 343 -62.74 38.41 9.54
C PRO A 343 -61.77 38.26 8.37
N PHE A 344 -61.32 39.38 7.78
CA PHE A 344 -60.38 39.34 6.66
C PHE A 344 -58.95 39.00 7.11
N LEU A 345 -58.50 39.55 8.25
CA LEU A 345 -57.17 39.27 8.79
C LEU A 345 -57.10 37.87 9.39
N ASP A 346 -58.16 37.43 10.07
CA ASP A 346 -58.22 36.06 10.60
C ASP A 346 -58.18 35.03 9.46
N TYR A 347 -58.90 35.25 8.37
CA TYR A 347 -58.84 34.37 7.19
C TYR A 347 -57.45 34.39 6.51
N LEU A 348 -56.82 35.56 6.39
CA LEU A 348 -55.51 35.71 5.75
C LEU A 348 -54.38 35.02 6.53
N PHE A 349 -54.39 35.10 7.86
CA PHE A 349 -53.32 34.52 8.69
C PHE A 349 -53.61 33.08 9.11
N PHE A 350 -54.86 32.79 9.48
CA PHE A 350 -55.25 31.55 10.19
C PHE A 350 -56.27 30.70 9.44
N GLY A 351 -56.85 31.20 8.33
CA GLY A 351 -57.82 30.45 7.53
C GLY A 351 -57.20 29.25 6.81
N GLU A 352 -58.05 28.44 6.17
CA GLU A 352 -57.64 27.20 5.45
C GLU A 352 -56.56 27.43 4.38
N TYR A 353 -56.50 28.64 3.79
CA TYR A 353 -55.48 29.06 2.84
C TYR A 353 -54.58 30.18 3.39
N GLY A 354 -54.55 30.32 4.71
CA GLY A 354 -53.81 31.37 5.41
C GLY A 354 -52.31 31.13 5.44
N ILE A 355 -51.58 32.17 5.84
CA ILE A 355 -50.11 32.16 5.88
C ILE A 355 -49.56 31.05 6.77
N ILE A 356 -50.20 30.75 7.91
CA ILE A 356 -49.74 29.71 8.84
C ILE A 356 -49.89 28.31 8.22
N GLN A 357 -50.98 28.06 7.49
CA GLN A 357 -51.16 26.79 6.80
C GLN A 357 -50.17 26.65 5.63
N GLY A 358 -49.92 27.72 4.89
CA GLY A 358 -48.91 27.74 3.83
C GLY A 358 -47.49 27.46 4.36
N ILE A 359 -47.13 28.05 5.51
CA ILE A 359 -45.86 27.76 6.20
C ILE A 359 -45.83 26.32 6.71
N GLY A 360 -46.94 25.83 7.27
CA GLY A 360 -47.06 24.46 7.77
C GLY A 360 -46.85 23.41 6.68
N VAL A 361 -47.39 23.64 5.48
CA VAL A 361 -47.16 22.77 4.30
C VAL A 361 -45.70 22.77 3.88
N VAL A 362 -45.01 23.92 3.86
CA VAL A 362 -43.58 23.96 3.49
C VAL A 362 -42.71 23.29 4.56
N LEU A 363 -43.02 23.54 5.84
CA LEU A 363 -42.26 22.99 6.96
C LEU A 363 -42.53 21.50 7.20
N SER A 364 -43.69 20.98 6.82
CA SER A 364 -43.98 19.55 6.90
C SER A 364 -43.13 18.71 5.96
N PHE A 365 -42.55 19.30 4.90
CA PHE A 365 -41.58 18.61 4.03
C PHE A 365 -40.14 18.64 4.53
N VAL A 366 -39.82 19.35 5.62
CA VAL A 366 -38.45 19.39 6.18
C VAL A 366 -37.91 18.00 6.56
N PRO A 367 -38.70 17.06 7.12
CA PRO A 367 -38.23 15.70 7.41
C PRO A 367 -37.82 14.86 6.19
N LEU A 368 -38.08 15.33 4.97
CA LEU A 368 -37.67 14.68 3.71
C LEU A 368 -36.29 15.15 3.20
N ILE A 369 -35.78 16.25 3.75
CA ILE A 369 -34.49 16.88 3.41
C ILE A 369 -33.46 16.45 4.46
#